data_AF-A0A3D9TN13-F1
#
_entry.id   AF-A0A3D9TN13-F1
#
_cell.length_a   1.000
_cell.length_b   1.000
_cell.length_c   1.000
_cell.angle_alpha   90.00
_cell.angle_beta   90.00
_cell.angle_gamma   90.00
#
_symmetry.space_group_name_H-M   'P 1'
#
loop_
_entity.id
_entity.type
_entity.pdbx_description
1 polymer ?
#
loop_
_entity_poly.entity_id
_entity_poly.type
_entity_poly.pdbx_seq_one_letter_code
_entity_poly.pdbx_strand_id
1 'polypeptide(L)'
;ITWICIPFNEIYINLDFIIYKEDREKVIARIEHKELTPNVHYDSRQIHLPKQFASTSKNGGDVIIQQNKNGISVFFFTYRGILDNFSGFIYTPNDTKPNKYDFNNEYKEITKIEKNWYYVTSY
;
A
#
# COMPACT_ATOMS: atom_id res chain seq x y z
N ILE A 1 31.55 4.38 -24.88
CA ILE A 1 30.91 3.52 -23.86
C ILE A 1 29.57 4.15 -23.54
N THR A 2 28.48 3.61 -24.07
CA THR A 2 27.12 4.04 -23.72
C THR A 2 26.75 3.37 -22.41
N TRP A 3 26.65 4.14 -21.34
CA TRP A 3 26.11 3.66 -20.07
C TRP A 3 24.61 3.42 -20.22
N ILE A 4 24.18 2.16 -20.14
CA ILE A 4 22.76 1.81 -20.05
C ILE A 4 22.40 1.80 -18.57
N CYS A 5 21.67 2.80 -18.10
CA CYS A 5 21.05 2.79 -16.78
C CYS A 5 19.69 2.09 -16.89
N ILE A 6 19.58 0.88 -16.32
CA ILE A 6 18.31 0.17 -16.21
C ILE A 6 17.66 0.54 -14.87
N PRO A 7 16.43 1.09 -14.85
CA PRO A 7 15.75 1.46 -13.60
C PRO A 7 15.11 0.21 -12.96
N PHE A 8 15.94 -0.73 -12.49
CA PHE A 8 15.48 -2.01 -11.93
C PHE A 8 14.42 -1.86 -10.84
N ASN A 9 14.50 -0.78 -10.05
CA ASN A 9 13.52 -0.49 -9.00
C ASN A 9 12.12 -0.23 -9.57
N GLU A 10 12.01 0.61 -10.61
CA GLU A 10 10.72 0.90 -11.24
C GLU A 10 10.14 -0.35 -11.92
N ILE A 11 10.99 -1.15 -12.57
CA ILE A 11 10.56 -2.42 -13.18
C ILE A 11 10.01 -3.36 -12.10
N TYR A 12 10.73 -3.51 -10.98
CA TYR A 12 10.29 -4.34 -9.86
C TYR A 12 8.96 -3.85 -9.26
N ILE A 13 8.80 -2.54 -9.03
CA ILE A 13 7.58 -1.96 -8.47
C ILE A 13 6.38 -2.21 -9.41
N ASN A 14 6.56 -1.99 -10.71
CA ASN A 14 5.50 -2.23 -11.69
C ASN A 14 5.10 -3.71 -11.77
N LEU A 15 6.08 -4.63 -11.74
CA LEU A 15 5.81 -6.07 -11.72
C LEU A 15 5.08 -6.48 -10.44
N ASP A 16 5.52 -6.02 -9.27
CA ASP A 16 4.86 -6.27 -7.98
C ASP A 16 3.41 -5.74 -8.00
N PHE A 17 3.20 -4.55 -8.54
CA PHE A 17 1.85 -3.99 -8.71
C PHE A 17 0.97 -4.92 -9.53
N ILE A 18 1.40 -5.28 -10.74
CA ILE A 18 0.64 -6.12 -11.68
C ILE A 18 0.33 -7.50 -11.09
N ILE A 19 1.33 -8.16 -10.51
CA ILE A 19 1.20 -9.54 -10.01
C ILE A 19 0.18 -9.64 -8.87
N TYR A 20 0.14 -8.67 -7.96
CA TYR A 20 -0.70 -8.75 -6.76
C TYR A 20 -1.95 -7.87 -6.81
N LYS A 21 -2.17 -7.11 -7.88
CA LYS A 21 -3.29 -6.16 -7.98
C LYS A 21 -4.65 -6.81 -7.69
N GLU A 22 -4.96 -7.92 -8.35
CA GLU A 22 -6.26 -8.58 -8.21
C GLU A 22 -6.52 -9.02 -6.76
N ASP A 23 -5.50 -9.57 -6.10
CA ASP A 23 -5.62 -10.00 -4.71
C ASP A 23 -5.71 -8.81 -3.74
N ARG A 24 -5.03 -7.69 -4.04
CA ARG A 24 -5.21 -6.43 -3.28
C ARG A 24 -6.63 -5.89 -3.41
N GLU A 25 -7.22 -5.95 -4.60
CA GLU A 25 -8.62 -5.56 -4.82
C GLU A 25 -9.59 -6.45 -4.05
N LYS A 26 -9.34 -7.76 -3.97
CA LYS A 26 -10.11 -8.67 -3.09
C LYS A 26 -9.96 -8.29 -1.62
N VAL A 27 -8.75 -7.93 -1.17
CA VAL A 27 -8.53 -7.45 0.21
C VAL A 27 -9.33 -6.19 0.49
N ILE A 28 -9.30 -5.20 -0.42
CA ILE A 28 -10.06 -3.95 -0.29
C ILE A 28 -11.56 -4.24 -0.18
N ALA A 29 -12.11 -5.06 -1.09
CA ALA A 29 -13.54 -5.41 -1.06
C ALA A 29 -13.95 -6.08 0.26
N ARG A 30 -13.11 -6.96 0.80
CA ARG A 30 -13.35 -7.61 2.10
C ARG A 30 -13.27 -6.64 3.28
N ILE A 31 -12.38 -5.64 3.22
CA ILE A 31 -12.31 -4.56 4.21
C ILE A 31 -13.59 -3.70 4.15
N GLU A 32 -14.03 -3.33 2.95
CA GLU A 32 -15.25 -2.54 2.74
C GLU A 32 -16.51 -3.27 3.24
N HIS A 33 -16.58 -4.59 3.05
CA HIS A 33 -17.64 -5.45 3.60
C HIS A 33 -17.46 -5.81 5.08
N LYS A 34 -16.43 -5.30 5.75
CA LYS A 34 -16.10 -5.58 7.16
C LYS A 34 -15.83 -7.05 7.46
N GLU A 35 -15.46 -7.84 6.46
CA GLU A 35 -14.97 -9.21 6.63
C GLU A 35 -13.52 -9.24 7.12
N LEU A 36 -12.75 -8.21 6.78
CA LEU A 36 -11.41 -7.95 7.31
C LEU A 36 -11.44 -6.66 8.12
N THR A 37 -11.17 -6.77 9.41
CA THR A 37 -11.13 -5.64 10.35
C THR A 37 -9.80 -5.60 11.09
N PRO A 38 -9.42 -4.44 11.67
CA PRO A 38 -8.23 -4.36 12.51
C PRO A 38 -8.21 -5.45 13.59
N ASN A 39 -7.10 -6.15 13.67
CA ASN A 39 -6.94 -7.37 14.47
C ASN A 39 -5.59 -7.40 15.24
N VAL A 40 -4.94 -6.24 15.35
CA VAL A 40 -3.67 -6.07 16.05
C VAL A 40 -3.89 -5.19 17.30
N HIS A 41 -3.38 -5.61 18.45
CA HIS A 41 -3.67 -4.97 19.74
C HIS A 41 -3.06 -3.56 19.91
N TYR A 42 -1.93 -3.27 19.26
CA TYR A 42 -1.18 -2.02 19.45
C TYR A 42 -1.45 -0.96 18.36
N ASP A 43 -2.15 -1.31 17.27
CA ASP A 43 -2.56 -0.36 16.23
C ASP A 43 -3.99 -0.67 15.77
N SER A 44 -4.90 0.23 16.12
CA SER A 44 -6.34 0.13 15.81
C SER A 44 -6.67 0.24 14.32
N ARG A 45 -5.68 0.53 13.47
CA ARG A 45 -5.82 0.62 12.01
C ARG A 45 -5.11 -0.52 11.27
N GLN A 46 -4.34 -1.34 11.98
CA GLN A 46 -3.57 -2.40 11.36
C GLN A 46 -4.40 -3.68 11.23
N ILE A 47 -4.40 -4.26 10.03
CA ILE A 47 -4.95 -5.57 9.74
C ILE A 47 -3.77 -6.48 9.36
N HIS A 48 -3.56 -7.52 10.14
CA HIS A 48 -2.73 -8.65 9.76
C HIS A 48 -3.56 -9.58 8.86
N LEU A 49 -3.22 -9.64 7.57
CA LEU A 49 -4.03 -10.37 6.59
C LEU A 49 -3.94 -11.90 6.78
N PRO A 50 -5.00 -12.65 6.42
CA PRO A 50 -4.93 -14.09 6.31
C PRO A 50 -3.82 -14.54 5.36
N LYS A 51 -3.24 -15.72 5.62
CA LYS A 51 -2.08 -16.27 4.86
C LYS A 51 -2.25 -16.23 3.34
N GLN A 52 -3.46 -16.45 2.84
CA GLN A 52 -3.77 -16.41 1.40
C GLN A 52 -3.57 -15.03 0.74
N PHE A 53 -3.60 -13.95 1.52
CA PHE A 53 -3.40 -12.58 1.04
C PHE A 53 -2.06 -11.97 1.53
N ALA A 54 -1.27 -12.73 2.28
CA ALA A 54 -0.05 -12.21 2.91
C ALA A 54 1.02 -11.74 1.90
N SER A 55 0.96 -12.20 0.65
CA SER A 55 1.86 -11.76 -0.42
C SER A 55 1.54 -10.35 -0.94
N THR A 56 0.32 -9.84 -0.70
CA THR A 56 -0.14 -8.53 -1.20
C THR A 56 0.54 -7.35 -0.52
N SER A 57 1.11 -7.58 0.67
CA SER A 57 1.81 -6.60 1.48
C SER A 57 3.00 -7.24 2.19
N LYS A 58 4.17 -6.61 2.13
CA LYS A 58 5.39 -7.13 2.78
C LYS A 58 5.27 -7.13 4.31
N ASN A 59 6.24 -7.78 4.95
CA ASN A 59 6.32 -7.94 6.40
C ASN A 59 5.19 -8.78 7.00
N GLY A 60 4.84 -9.89 6.33
CA GLY A 60 3.87 -10.86 6.85
C GLY A 60 2.42 -10.57 6.47
N GLY A 61 2.15 -9.63 5.55
CA GLY A 61 0.79 -9.34 5.10
C GLY A 61 0.09 -8.25 5.90
N ASP A 62 0.82 -7.37 6.59
CA ASP A 62 0.21 -6.26 7.30
C ASP A 62 -0.28 -5.17 6.34
N VAL A 63 -1.49 -4.64 6.58
CA VAL A 63 -1.98 -3.44 5.91
C VAL A 63 -2.47 -2.42 6.93
N ILE A 64 -2.43 -1.14 6.58
CA ILE A 64 -2.99 -0.07 7.40
C ILE A 64 -4.21 0.50 6.68
N ILE A 65 -5.29 0.73 7.42
CA ILE A 65 -6.49 1.40 6.88
C ILE A 65 -6.61 2.83 7.40
N GLN A 66 -7.20 3.71 6.59
CA GLN A 66 -7.57 5.06 7.00
C GLN A 66 -8.98 5.37 6.51
N GLN A 67 -9.87 5.71 7.44
CA GLN A 67 -11.19 6.21 7.11
C GLN A 67 -11.08 7.67 6.63
N ASN A 68 -11.56 7.93 5.43
CA ASN A 68 -11.65 9.26 4.84
C ASN A 68 -13.12 9.59 4.52
N LYS A 69 -13.39 10.85 4.16
CA LYS A 69 -14.73 11.31 3.73
C LYS A 69 -15.26 10.54 2.51
N ASN A 70 -14.35 10.00 1.70
CA ASN A 70 -14.66 9.33 0.43
C ASN A 70 -14.73 7.80 0.55
N GLY A 71 -14.49 7.24 1.74
CA GLY A 71 -14.43 5.78 1.97
C GLY A 71 -13.16 5.35 2.73
N ILE A 72 -12.84 4.07 2.67
CA ILE A 72 -11.67 3.50 3.34
C ILE A 72 -10.50 3.47 2.35
N SER A 73 -9.41 4.15 2.70
CA SER A 73 -8.12 3.99 2.02
C SER A 73 -7.33 2.86 2.65
N VAL A 74 -6.56 2.13 1.86
CA VAL A 74 -5.78 0.96 2.32
C VAL A 74 -4.33 1.10 1.85
N PHE A 75 -3.39 0.87 2.76
CA PHE A 75 -1.96 0.93 2.49
C PHE A 75 -1.33 -0.48 2.54
N PHE A 76 -0.76 -0.90 1.41
CA PHE A 76 -0.01 -2.14 1.22
C PHE A 76 1.48 -1.85 1.15
N PHE A 77 2.29 -2.43 2.03
CA PHE A 77 3.73 -2.24 2.04
C PHE A 77 4.42 -3.01 0.91
N THR A 78 5.34 -2.38 0.19
CA THR A 78 6.31 -3.05 -0.70
C THR A 78 7.69 -3.14 -0.08
N TYR A 79 7.96 -2.29 0.93
CA TYR A 79 9.16 -2.29 1.74
C TYR A 79 8.84 -1.67 3.10
N ARG A 80 9.40 -2.24 4.17
CA ARG A 80 9.30 -1.70 5.53
C ARG A 80 10.65 -1.90 6.21
N GLY A 81 11.36 -0.80 6.46
CA GLY A 81 12.64 -0.78 7.16
C GLY A 81 12.46 -0.83 8.68
N ILE A 82 13.58 -0.64 9.39
CA ILE A 82 13.67 -0.70 10.86
C ILE A 82 13.24 0.63 11.51
N LEU A 83 13.41 1.75 10.80
CA LEU A 83 13.02 3.10 11.23
C LEU A 83 11.71 3.50 10.52
N ASP A 84 11.70 4.66 9.87
CA ASP A 84 10.53 5.22 9.18
C ASP A 84 10.59 5.05 7.66
N ASN A 85 11.62 4.37 7.15
CA ASN A 85 11.81 4.13 5.72
C ASN A 85 10.87 3.00 5.28
N PHE A 86 9.92 3.32 4.43
CA PHE A 86 8.97 2.37 3.89
C PHE A 86 8.57 2.82 2.48
N SER A 87 7.99 1.89 1.74
CA SER A 87 7.28 2.21 0.51
C SER A 87 6.09 1.28 0.33
N GLY A 88 5.18 1.66 -0.55
CA GLY A 88 4.09 0.78 -0.92
C GLY A 88 3.00 1.44 -1.72
N PHE A 89 1.89 0.72 -1.86
CA PHE A 89 0.74 1.12 -2.65
C PHE A 89 -0.39 1.56 -1.73
N ILE A 90 -0.91 2.77 -1.97
CA ILE A 90 -2.13 3.26 -1.37
C ILE A 90 -3.23 3.14 -2.39
N TYR A 91 -4.29 2.42 -2.01
CA TYR A 91 -5.59 2.52 -2.65
C TYR A 91 -6.39 3.65 -2.01
N THR A 92 -6.95 4.54 -2.83
CA THR A 92 -7.88 5.57 -2.39
C THR A 92 -9.19 5.52 -3.17
N PRO A 93 -10.35 5.55 -2.49
CA PRO A 93 -11.63 5.63 -3.19
C PRO A 93 -11.76 6.97 -3.92
N ASN A 94 -12.54 6.96 -5.01
CA ASN A 94 -12.80 8.12 -5.88
C ASN A 94 -11.54 8.77 -6.46
N ASP A 95 -10.45 8.02 -6.65
CA ASP A 95 -9.21 8.50 -7.27
C ASP A 95 -8.64 9.77 -6.60
N THR A 96 -8.84 9.88 -5.28
CA THR A 96 -8.38 11.04 -4.50
C THR A 96 -6.90 10.86 -4.17
N LYS A 97 -6.05 11.78 -4.61
CA LYS A 97 -4.61 11.73 -4.31
C LYS A 97 -4.37 11.77 -2.79
N PRO A 98 -3.56 10.85 -2.22
CA PRO A 98 -3.17 10.89 -0.82
C PRO A 98 -2.46 12.21 -0.47
N ASN A 99 -2.70 12.69 0.76
CA ASN A 99 -1.96 13.81 1.33
C ASN A 99 -0.58 13.34 1.81
N LYS A 100 0.38 14.27 1.90
CA LYS A 100 1.73 14.08 2.43
C LYS A 100 1.76 13.43 3.82
N TYR A 101 0.73 13.66 4.63
CA TYR A 101 0.62 13.19 6.02
C TYR A 101 -0.42 12.09 6.23
N ASP A 102 -0.97 11.50 5.16
CA ASP A 102 -1.90 10.39 5.30
C ASP A 102 -1.23 9.19 5.99
N PHE A 103 -2.05 8.40 6.65
CA PHE A 103 -1.70 7.26 7.50
C PHE A 103 -0.81 7.61 8.71
N ASN A 104 -0.72 8.89 9.08
CA ASN A 104 0.23 9.44 10.06
C ASN A 104 1.69 9.26 9.65
N ASN A 105 1.99 9.23 8.35
CA ASN A 105 3.35 9.15 7.86
C ASN A 105 3.69 10.36 6.99
N GLU A 106 4.96 10.71 6.89
CA GLU A 106 5.43 11.73 5.94
C GLU A 106 5.95 11.08 4.66
N TYR A 107 5.26 11.32 3.54
CA TYR A 107 5.69 10.84 2.23
C TYR A 107 6.66 11.80 1.57
N LYS A 108 7.77 11.25 1.07
CA LYS A 108 8.74 11.94 0.22
C LYS A 108 8.20 12.07 -1.20
N GLU A 109 7.67 10.97 -1.75
CA GLU A 109 7.10 10.93 -3.11
C GLU A 109 5.73 10.23 -3.10
N ILE A 110 4.83 10.73 -3.96
CA ILE A 110 3.50 10.17 -4.21
C ILE A 110 3.29 10.15 -5.72
N THR A 111 3.43 8.96 -6.31
CA THR A 111 3.36 8.72 -7.75
C THR A 111 2.09 7.98 -8.08
N LYS A 112 1.31 8.49 -9.03
CA LYS A 112 0.10 7.79 -9.50
C LYS A 112 0.52 6.62 -10.39
N ILE A 113 -0.02 5.42 -10.11
CA ILE A 113 0.25 4.20 -10.87
C ILE A 113 -0.93 3.89 -11.79
N GLU A 114 -2.13 3.96 -11.23
CA GLU A 114 -3.39 3.73 -11.95
C GLU A 114 -4.51 4.53 -11.28
N LYS A 115 -5.71 4.51 -11.86
CA LYS A 115 -6.93 4.98 -11.20
C LYS A 115 -7.04 4.37 -9.81
N ASN A 116 -7.24 5.21 -8.79
CA ASN A 116 -7.32 4.87 -7.36
C ASN A 116 -6.02 4.35 -6.73
N TRP A 117 -4.92 4.18 -7.49
CA TRP A 117 -3.70 3.55 -7.01
C TRP A 117 -2.50 4.50 -7.07
N TYR A 118 -1.86 4.69 -5.92
CA TYR A 118 -0.71 5.55 -5.76
C TYR A 118 0.43 4.77 -5.11
N TYR A 119 1.64 4.89 -5.66
CA TYR A 119 2.85 4.41 -5.01
C TYR A 119 3.46 5.54 -4.17
N VAL A 120 3.86 5.22 -2.94
CA VAL A 120 4.45 6.17 -2.00
C VAL A 120 5.79 5.68 -1.47
N THR A 121 6.67 6.62 -1.19
CA THR A 121 7.93 6.38 -0.47
C THR A 121 8.04 7.37 0.68
N SER A 122 8.60 6.93 1.80
CA SER A 122 9.05 7.84 2.86
C SER A 122 10.54 8.16 2.70
N TYR A 123 11.05 8.97 3.62
CA TYR A 123 12.47 9.33 3.72
C TYR A 123 13.35 8.16 4.13
#